data_AF-A0A920VG47-F1
#
_entry.id   AF-A0A920VG47-F1
#
_cell.length_a   1.000
_cell.length_b   1.000
_cell.length_c   1.000
_cell.angle_alpha   90.00
_cell.angle_beta   90.00
_cell.angle_gamma   90.00
#
_symmetry.space_group_name_H-M   'P 1'
#
loop_
_entity.id
_entity.type
_entity.pdbx_description
1 polymer ?
#
loop_
_entity_poly.entity_id
_entity_poly.type
_entity_poly.pdbx_seq_one_letter_code
_entity_poly.pdbx_strand_id
1 'polypeptide(L)'
;MLTLCDVITPNETEAQALVGFPVSGPESAAEAASVLLERGVRAVVIKLGSQGAYFADNTRNGLVLPFQVDAVDSVAAGDAFNGALAVSLAEGKA
;
A
#
# COMPACT_ATOMS: atom_id res chain seq x y z
N MET A 1 -2.89 16.80 -6.29
CA MET A 1 -1.61 16.06 -6.22
C MET A 1 -1.84 14.56 -6.42
N LEU A 2 -2.77 13.93 -5.71
CA LEU A 2 -3.09 12.49 -5.85
C LEU A 2 -3.44 12.04 -7.28
N THR A 3 -4.13 12.87 -8.05
CA THR A 3 -4.46 12.60 -9.46
C THR A 3 -3.26 12.51 -10.41
N LEU A 4 -2.07 12.91 -9.95
CA LEU A 4 -0.81 12.78 -10.70
C LEU A 4 -0.02 11.52 -10.29
N CYS A 5 -0.49 10.77 -9.29
CA CYS A 5 0.18 9.58 -8.79
C CYS A 5 -0.38 8.34 -9.49
N ASP A 6 0.51 7.61 -10.16
CA ASP A 6 0.17 6.33 -10.76
C ASP A 6 0.02 5.23 -9.71
N VAL A 7 0.94 5.21 -8.75
CA VAL A 7 0.94 4.28 -7.62
C VAL A 7 1.16 5.08 -6.34
N ILE A 8 0.38 4.82 -5.30
CA ILE A 8 0.61 5.35 -3.95
C ILE A 8 0.81 4.21 -2.96
N THR A 9 1.76 4.36 -2.03
CA THR A 9 2.19 3.30 -1.12
C THR A 9 2.15 3.70 0.36
N PRO A 10 1.02 4.17 0.90
CA PRO A 10 0.97 4.66 2.28
C PRO A 10 1.12 3.51 3.29
N ASN A 11 1.59 3.80 4.50
CA ASN A 11 1.33 2.96 5.68
C ASN A 11 -0.06 3.25 6.28
N GLU A 12 -0.43 2.59 7.37
CA GLU A 12 -1.71 2.76 8.06
C GLU A 12 -1.99 4.22 8.47
N THR A 13 -0.98 4.88 9.06
CA THR A 13 -1.13 6.25 9.58
C THR A 13 -1.26 7.27 8.44
N GLU A 14 -0.47 7.10 7.39
CA GLU A 14 -0.54 7.92 6.17
C GLU A 14 -1.88 7.71 5.44
N ALA A 15 -2.34 6.46 5.33
CA ALA A 15 -3.62 6.13 4.72
C ALA A 15 -4.76 6.78 5.50
N GLN A 16 -4.79 6.65 6.82
CA GLN A 16 -5.75 7.32 7.69
C GLN A 16 -5.75 8.84 7.48
N ALA A 17 -4.57 9.47 7.43
CA ALA A 17 -4.47 10.91 7.19
C ALA A 17 -5.04 11.33 5.82
N LEU A 18 -4.90 10.47 4.80
CA LEU A 18 -5.44 10.71 3.48
C LEU A 18 -6.95 10.52 3.41
N VAL A 19 -7.50 9.45 4.00
CA VAL A 19 -8.91 9.08 3.82
C VAL A 19 -9.84 9.67 4.88
N GLY A 20 -9.32 10.05 6.05
CA GLY A 20 -10.06 10.72 7.12
C GLY A 20 -10.75 9.78 8.11
N PHE A 21 -10.44 8.49 8.07
CA PHE A 21 -10.94 7.48 9.02
C PHE A 21 -9.82 6.49 9.40
N PRO A 22 -9.93 5.79 10.54
CA PRO A 22 -8.89 4.86 11.00
C PRO A 22 -8.64 3.70 10.03
N VAL A 23 -7.37 3.41 9.76
CA VAL A 23 -6.94 2.25 8.98
C VAL A 23 -6.07 1.38 9.88
N SER A 24 -6.48 0.14 10.14
CA SER A 24 -5.84 -0.74 11.12
C SER A 24 -5.79 -2.22 10.72
N GLY A 25 -6.29 -2.57 9.54
CA GLY A 25 -6.27 -3.94 9.04
C GLY A 25 -6.82 -4.07 7.63
N PRO A 26 -6.89 -5.31 7.09
CA PRO A 26 -7.24 -5.55 5.70
C PRO A 26 -8.58 -4.96 5.26
N GLU A 27 -9.61 -5.00 6.12
CA GLU A 27 -10.94 -4.48 5.79
C GLU A 27 -10.96 -2.94 5.68
N SER A 28 -10.42 -2.23 6.67
CA SER A 28 -10.30 -0.77 6.63
C SER A 28 -9.32 -0.29 5.55
N ALA A 29 -8.30 -1.08 5.24
CA ALA A 29 -7.41 -0.84 4.12
C ALA A 29 -8.12 -0.97 2.77
N ALA A 30 -9.02 -1.95 2.62
CA ALA A 30 -9.84 -2.09 1.41
C ALA A 30 -10.72 -0.86 1.18
N GLU A 31 -11.38 -0.37 2.23
CA GLU A 31 -12.17 0.85 2.17
C GLU A 31 -11.31 2.07 1.81
N ALA A 32 -10.16 2.22 2.48
CA ALA A 32 -9.23 3.32 2.21
C ALA A 32 -8.69 3.30 0.78
N ALA A 33 -8.39 2.11 0.26
CA ALA A 33 -7.94 1.94 -1.13
C ALA A 33 -9.03 2.36 -2.12
N SER A 34 -10.30 1.99 -1.88
CA SER A 34 -11.43 2.43 -2.72
C SER A 34 -11.51 3.95 -2.80
N VAL A 35 -11.45 4.63 -1.64
CA VAL A 35 -11.49 6.09 -1.57
C VAL A 35 -10.32 6.74 -2.30
N LEU A 36 -9.12 6.16 -2.23
CA LEU A 36 -7.94 6.68 -2.91
C LEU A 36 -8.00 6.49 -4.43
N LEU A 37 -8.54 5.36 -4.91
CA LEU A 37 -8.80 5.13 -6.33
C LEU A 37 -9.85 6.10 -6.87
N GLU A 38 -10.94 6.32 -6.13
CA GLU A 38 -11.98 7.32 -6.47
C GLU A 38 -11.42 8.75 -6.55
N ARG A 39 -10.39 9.06 -5.77
CA ARG A 39 -9.66 10.34 -5.81
C ARG A 39 -8.67 10.45 -6.97
N GLY A 40 -8.60 9.43 -7.84
CA GLY A 40 -7.90 9.47 -9.12
C GLY A 40 -6.51 8.82 -9.14
N VAL A 41 -6.12 8.10 -8.08
CA VAL A 41 -4.90 7.27 -8.12
C VAL A 41 -5.17 6.01 -8.96
N ARG A 42 -4.20 5.53 -9.75
CA ARG A 42 -4.43 4.33 -10.59
C ARG A 42 -4.25 3.01 -9.85
N ALA A 43 -3.33 2.97 -8.89
CA ALA A 43 -3.10 1.81 -8.03
C ALA A 43 -2.67 2.23 -6.62
N VAL A 44 -3.09 1.46 -5.62
CA VAL A 44 -2.85 1.73 -4.20
C VAL A 44 -2.25 0.49 -3.57
N VAL A 45 -1.22 0.68 -2.72
CA VAL A 45 -0.66 -0.37 -1.87
C VAL A 45 -0.55 0.14 -0.44
N ILE A 46 -1.42 -0.31 0.45
CA ILE A 46 -1.41 0.07 1.87
C ILE A 46 -0.58 -0.97 2.63
N LYS A 47 0.54 -0.53 3.20
CA LYS A 47 1.38 -1.37 4.07
C LYS A 47 0.70 -1.49 5.43
N LEU A 48 0.61 -2.72 5.93
CA LEU A 48 -0.07 -3.09 7.18
C LEU A 48 0.90 -3.74 8.20
N GLY A 49 2.19 -3.41 8.10
CA GLY A 49 3.25 -3.99 8.93
C GLY A 49 3.24 -5.53 8.93
N SER A 50 3.06 -6.11 10.12
CA SER A 50 3.02 -7.57 10.32
C SER A 50 1.76 -8.25 9.78
N GLN A 51 0.79 -7.49 9.25
CA GLN A 51 -0.37 -8.02 8.54
C GLN A 51 -0.17 -8.06 7.01
N GLY A 52 0.98 -7.58 6.52
CA GLY A 52 1.33 -7.62 5.10
C GLY A 52 1.03 -6.32 4.38
N ALA A 53 0.50 -6.41 3.16
CA ALA A 53 0.12 -5.24 2.37
C ALA A 53 -1.17 -5.50 1.60
N TYR A 54 -2.10 -4.55 1.64
CA TYR A 54 -3.30 -4.58 0.81
C TYR A 54 -3.04 -3.81 -0.48
N PHE A 55 -3.33 -4.40 -1.64
CA PHE A 55 -3.22 -3.74 -2.93
C PHE A 55 -4.58 -3.63 -3.61
N ALA A 56 -4.77 -2.57 -4.40
CA ALA A 56 -5.91 -2.42 -5.29
C ALA A 56 -5.58 -1.56 -6.52
N ASP A 57 -6.12 -1.95 -7.65
CA ASP A 57 -6.27 -1.14 -8.87
C ASP A 57 -7.71 -1.28 -9.39
N ASN A 58 -8.01 -0.71 -10.56
CA ASN A 58 -9.36 -0.77 -11.16
C ASN A 58 -9.84 -2.19 -11.56
N THR A 59 -8.97 -3.19 -11.51
CA THR A 59 -9.20 -4.55 -12.00
C THR A 59 -9.00 -5.63 -10.95
N ARG A 60 -8.09 -5.41 -10.00
CA ARG A 60 -7.64 -6.40 -9.02
C ARG A 60 -7.48 -5.76 -7.67
N ASN A 61 -7.72 -6.54 -6.63
CA ASN A 61 -7.35 -6.19 -5.27
C ASN A 61 -7.00 -7.47 -4.49
N GLY A 62 -6.38 -7.29 -3.34
CA GLY A 62 -6.11 -8.41 -2.44
C GLY A 62 -5.15 -8.07 -1.32
N LEU A 63 -5.03 -9.01 -0.39
CA LEU A 63 -4.05 -8.98 0.67
C LEU A 63 -2.85 -9.85 0.31
N VAL A 64 -1.66 -9.25 0.34
CA VAL A 64 -0.39 -9.97 0.26
C VAL A 64 0.08 -10.24 1.69
N LEU A 65 0.13 -11.52 2.06
CA LEU A 65 0.59 -11.93 3.38
C LEU A 65 2.09 -11.62 3.56
N PRO A 66 2.52 -11.22 4.77
CA PRO A 66 3.92 -10.94 5.02
C PRO A 66 4.72 -12.22 5.17
N PHE A 67 6.02 -12.12 4.91
CA PHE A 67 6.97 -13.13 5.36
C PHE A 67 7.12 -13.05 6.89
N GLN A 68 7.07 -14.21 7.56
CA GLN A 68 7.33 -14.29 8.99
C GLN A 68 8.84 -14.14 9.24
N VAL A 69 9.21 -13.10 10.00
CA VAL A 69 10.60 -12.78 10.34
C VAL A 69 10.67 -12.28 11.78
N ASP A 70 11.81 -12.52 12.45
CA ASP A 70 12.12 -11.91 13.74
C ASP A 70 12.62 -10.48 13.50
N ALA A 71 11.69 -9.52 13.51
CA ALA A 71 12.01 -8.13 13.26
C ALA A 71 12.85 -7.53 14.40
N VAL A 72 14.09 -7.14 14.10
CA VAL A 72 14.99 -6.46 15.05
C VAL A 72 14.83 -4.93 14.96
N ASP A 73 14.75 -4.41 13.73
CA ASP A 73 14.55 -2.99 13.43
C ASP A 73 13.74 -2.85 12.13
N SER A 74 12.74 -1.98 12.14
CA SER A 74 11.85 -1.71 11.00
C SER A 74 12.15 -0.38 10.29
N VAL A 75 13.17 0.36 10.75
CA VAL A 75 13.65 1.58 10.07
C VAL A 75 13.97 1.25 8.61
N ALA A 76 13.48 2.12 7.70
CA ALA A 76 13.61 2.00 6.25
C ALA A 76 12.96 0.75 5.60
N ALA A 77 12.17 -0.06 6.33
CA ALA A 77 11.44 -1.17 5.72
C ALA A 77 10.49 -0.69 4.60
N GLY A 78 9.86 0.48 4.79
CA GLY A 78 9.02 1.12 3.78
C GLY A 78 9.79 1.61 2.56
N ASP A 79 11.02 2.12 2.74
CA ASP A 79 11.88 2.57 1.65
C ASP A 79 12.37 1.39 0.81
N ALA A 80 12.78 0.31 1.48
CA ALA A 80 13.16 -0.95 0.84
C ALA A 80 11.99 -1.54 0.03
N PHE A 81 10.77 -1.52 0.59
CA PHE A 81 9.55 -1.94 -0.11
C PHE A 81 9.34 -1.13 -1.40
N ASN A 82 9.38 0.20 -1.30
CA ASN A 82 9.19 1.09 -2.43
C ASN A 82 10.27 0.92 -3.51
N GLY A 83 11.53 0.74 -3.10
CA GLY A 83 12.63 0.46 -4.02
C GLY A 83 12.44 -0.86 -4.78
N ALA A 84 12.10 -1.94 -4.08
CA ALA A 84 11.84 -3.23 -4.69
C ALA A 84 10.62 -3.21 -5.63
N LEU A 85 9.56 -2.50 -5.25
CA LEU A 85 8.38 -2.30 -6.09
C LEU A 85 8.74 -1.57 -7.39
N ALA A 86 9.47 -0.45 -7.29
CA ALA A 86 9.88 0.33 -8.45
C ALA A 86 10.76 -0.47 -9.43
N VAL A 87 11.74 -1.23 -8.91
CA VAL A 87 12.58 -2.12 -9.75
C VAL A 87 11.72 -3.18 -10.42
N SER A 88 10.81 -3.83 -9.69
CA SER A 88 9.96 -4.89 -10.24
C SER A 88 9.05 -4.38 -11.35
N LEU A 89 8.47 -3.19 -11.18
CA LEU A 89 7.66 -2.53 -12.21
C LEU A 89 8.50 -2.16 -13.44
N ALA A 90 9.72 -1.63 -13.24
CA ALA A 90 10.63 -1.27 -14.32
C ALA A 90 11.08 -2.49 -15.15
N GLU A 91 11.22 -3.65 -14.50
CA GLU A 91 11.53 -4.93 -15.15
C GLU A 91 10.30 -5.58 -15.82
N GLY A 92 9.11 -4.99 -15.73
CA GLY A 92 7.88 -5.51 -16.33
C GLY A 92 7.33 -6.75 -15.64
N LYS A 93 7.69 -6.97 -14.36
CA LYS A 93 7.13 -8.07 -13.57
C LYS A 93 5.65 -7.78 -13.27
N ALA A 94 4.80 -8.79 -13.43
CA ALA A 94 3.34 -8.71 -13.32
C ALA A 94 2.81 -9.58 -12.18
#